data_AF-A0A2D9STG1-F1
#
_entry.id   AF-A0A2D9STG1-F1
#
_cell.length_a   1.000
_cell.length_b   1.000
_cell.length_c   1.000
_cell.angle_alpha   90.00
_cell.angle_beta   90.00
_cell.angle_gamma   90.00
#
_symmetry.space_group_name_H-M   'P 1'
#
loop_
_entity.id
_entity.type
_entity.pdbx_description
1 polymer ?
#
loop_
_entity_poly.entity_id
_entity_poly.type
_entity_poly.pdbx_seq_one_letter_code
_entity_poly.pdbx_strand_id
1 'polypeptide(L)'
;MATSYHDYERQIYAQMMKLFGSSGFNPLREVTGIILNRWGHAYSVPYPGFYGGKGGIAPRDVIRKGYGRIAFGHSELDGLQHYGPAADEGRRAFNQVMI
;
A
#
# COMPACT_ATOMS: atom_id res chain seq x y z
N MET A 1 -3.82 10.03 -21.90
CA MET A 1 -2.46 9.55 -22.23
C MET A 1 -1.74 9.28 -20.91
N ALA A 2 -1.12 8.11 -20.75
CA ALA A 2 -0.35 7.80 -19.56
C ALA A 2 1.05 8.44 -19.65
N THR A 3 1.57 8.96 -18.54
CA THR A 3 2.92 9.54 -18.44
C THR A 3 3.97 8.51 -18.85
N SER A 4 4.90 8.87 -19.75
CA SER A 4 5.92 7.94 -20.26
C SER A 4 6.95 7.60 -19.18
N TYR A 5 7.72 6.52 -19.36
CA TYR A 5 8.85 6.22 -18.45
C TYR A 5 9.85 7.38 -18.41
N HIS A 6 10.19 7.93 -19.58
CA HIS A 6 11.16 9.03 -19.70
C HIS A 6 10.68 10.30 -18.98
N ASP A 7 9.38 10.58 -18.98
CA ASP A 7 8.83 11.69 -18.19
C ASP A 7 9.04 11.50 -16.70
N TYR A 8 8.79 10.29 -16.17
CA TYR A 8 9.04 9.98 -14.75
C TYR A 8 10.53 10.04 -14.42
N GLU A 9 11.39 9.49 -15.27
CA GLU A 9 12.84 9.54 -15.09
C GLU A 9 13.34 10.98 -14.95
N ARG A 10 12.89 11.88 -15.85
CA ARG A 10 13.21 13.31 -15.76
C ARG A 10 12.69 13.96 -14.47
N GLN A 11 11.46 13.65 -14.05
CA GLN A 11 10.89 14.19 -12.81
C GLN A 11 11.64 13.70 -11.57
N ILE A 12 12.04 12.43 -11.54
CA ILE A 12 12.84 11.83 -10.45
C ILE A 12 14.19 12.53 -10.37
N TYR A 13 14.90 12.71 -11.49
CA TYR A 13 16.16 13.45 -11.51
C TYR A 13 16.01 14.89 -11.04
N ALA A 14 14.97 15.60 -11.51
CA ALA A 14 14.70 16.97 -11.09
C ALA A 14 14.46 17.06 -9.57
N GLN A 15 13.68 16.14 -9.00
CA GLN A 15 13.42 16.12 -7.56
C GLN A 15 14.68 15.78 -6.75
N MET A 16 15.48 14.82 -7.20
CA MET A 16 16.75 14.45 -6.54
C MET A 16 17.77 15.59 -6.60
N MET A 17 17.92 16.26 -7.74
CA MET A 17 18.78 17.45 -7.86
C MET A 17 18.29 18.60 -6.98
N LYS A 18 16.97 18.78 -6.84
CA LYS A 18 16.40 19.78 -5.93
C LYS A 18 16.76 19.50 -4.48
N LEU A 19 16.75 18.24 -4.05
CA LEU A 19 17.04 17.84 -2.67
C LEU A 19 18.55 17.79 -2.37
N PHE A 20 19.37 17.34 -3.32
CA PHE A 20 20.75 16.94 -3.07
C PHE A 20 21.80 17.61 -3.98
N GLY A 21 21.37 18.44 -4.94
CA GLY A 21 22.27 19.07 -5.90
C GLY A 21 23.30 20.01 -5.26
N SER A 22 22.92 20.72 -4.19
CA SER A 22 23.84 21.59 -3.44
C SER A 22 24.94 20.81 -2.71
N SER A 23 24.72 19.53 -2.44
CA SER A 23 25.70 18.60 -1.87
C SER A 23 26.52 17.88 -2.94
N GLY A 24 26.34 18.21 -4.22
CA GLY A 24 27.13 17.68 -5.33
C GLY A 24 26.48 16.51 -6.09
N PHE A 25 25.23 16.14 -5.78
CA PHE A 25 24.55 15.06 -6.50
C PHE A 25 24.45 15.37 -8.01
N ASN A 26 24.86 14.41 -8.84
CA ASN A 26 24.79 14.49 -10.30
C ASN A 26 24.21 13.19 -10.88
N PRO A 27 22.94 13.22 -11.35
CA PRO A 27 22.28 12.01 -11.83
C PRO A 27 22.97 11.36 -13.03
N LEU A 28 23.63 12.13 -13.90
CA LEU A 28 24.34 11.60 -15.07
C LEU A 28 25.59 10.79 -14.69
N ARG A 29 26.15 11.04 -13.50
CA ARG A 29 27.34 10.35 -12.99
C ARG A 29 26.98 9.25 -12.01
N GLU A 30 25.92 9.45 -11.22
CA GLU A 30 25.65 8.65 -10.02
C GLU A 30 24.49 7.66 -10.20
N VAL A 31 23.59 7.88 -11.16
CA VAL A 31 22.47 6.95 -11.38
C VAL A 31 22.83 5.95 -12.48
N THR A 32 22.88 4.67 -12.10
CA THR A 32 23.15 3.55 -13.03
C THR A 32 21.88 2.97 -13.65
N GLY A 33 20.71 3.25 -13.07
CA GLY A 33 19.42 2.85 -13.61
C GLY A 33 18.27 3.19 -12.66
N ILE A 34 17.06 3.28 -13.21
CA ILE A 34 15.83 3.45 -12.46
C ILE A 34 14.86 2.33 -12.84
N ILE A 35 14.34 1.63 -11.83
CA ILE A 35 13.25 0.67 -12.01
C ILE A 35 11.98 1.33 -11.49
N LEU A 36 11.00 1.52 -12.38
CA LEU A 36 9.73 2.15 -12.04
C LEU A 36 8.65 1.10 -11.88
N ASN A 37 8.17 0.93 -10.64
CA ASN A 37 6.96 0.16 -10.37
C ASN A 37 5.74 1.10 -10.35
N ARG A 38 4.67 0.74 -11.08
CA ARG A 38 3.47 1.56 -11.24
C ARG A 38 2.26 0.87 -10.63
N TRP A 39 1.90 1.30 -9.43
CA TRP A 39 0.70 0.83 -8.75
C TRP A 39 -0.40 1.89 -8.84
N GLY A 40 -1.46 1.61 -9.61
CA GLY A 40 -2.64 2.49 -9.65
C GLY A 40 -3.42 2.54 -8.33
N HIS A 41 -3.32 1.46 -7.54
CA HIS A 41 -3.95 1.32 -6.23
C HIS A 41 -3.00 0.57 -5.28
N ALA A 42 -1.93 1.24 -4.85
CA ALA A 42 -0.92 0.64 -3.96
C ALA A 42 -1.46 0.34 -2.55
N TYR A 43 -2.46 1.10 -2.13
CA TYR A 43 -3.08 1.03 -0.82
C TYR A 43 -4.58 1.29 -0.95
N SER A 44 -5.37 0.62 -0.12
CA SER A 44 -6.75 0.98 0.16
C SER A 44 -6.79 2.26 1.00
N VAL A 45 -7.56 3.25 0.55
CA VAL A 45 -7.81 4.49 1.29
C VAL A 45 -9.31 4.58 1.55
N PRO A 46 -9.82 3.81 2.54
CA PRO A 46 -11.26 3.78 2.78
C PRO A 46 -11.73 5.05 3.48
N TYR A 47 -13.04 5.28 3.44
CA TYR A 47 -13.65 6.45 4.06
C TYR A 47 -13.43 6.49 5.59
N PRO A 48 -13.44 7.70 6.20
CA PRO A 48 -13.34 7.83 7.64
C PRO A 48 -14.42 7.01 8.35
N GLY A 49 -14.01 6.11 9.24
CA GLY A 49 -14.92 5.20 9.95
C GLY A 49 -14.83 3.73 9.50
N PHE A 50 -14.11 3.44 8.41
CA PHE A 50 -13.94 2.07 7.93
C PHE A 50 -13.23 1.15 8.93
N TYR A 51 -12.17 1.66 9.56
CA TYR A 51 -11.39 0.91 10.57
C TYR A 51 -11.92 1.12 12.00
N GLY A 52 -12.44 2.29 12.32
CA GLY A 52 -12.95 2.61 13.65
C GLY A 52 -14.39 3.06 13.57
N GLY A 53 -15.32 2.32 14.16
CA GLY A 53 -16.70 2.78 14.23
C GLY A 53 -16.76 4.02 15.12
N LYS A 54 -17.40 5.10 14.65
CA LYS A 54 -17.75 6.25 15.48
C LYS A 54 -18.84 5.85 16.50
N GLY A 55 -18.51 4.94 17.42
CA GLY A 55 -19.43 4.40 18.44
C GLY A 55 -20.20 3.13 18.05
N GLY A 56 -19.67 2.28 17.16
CA GLY A 56 -20.38 1.06 16.72
C GLY A 56 -19.52 0.09 15.89
N ILE A 57 -20.18 -0.85 15.21
CA ILE A 57 -19.53 -1.84 14.33
C ILE A 57 -18.97 -1.15 13.09
N ALA A 58 -17.67 -1.24 12.87
CA ALA A 58 -17.04 -0.71 11.66
C ALA A 58 -17.27 -1.64 10.46
N PRO A 59 -17.24 -1.12 9.22
CA PRO A 59 -17.30 -1.94 8.01
C PRO A 59 -16.29 -3.10 8.00
N ARG A 60 -15.06 -2.86 8.47
CA ARG A 60 -14.05 -3.93 8.60
C ARG A 60 -14.52 -5.07 9.51
N ASP A 61 -15.28 -4.78 10.55
CA ASP A 61 -15.73 -5.76 11.53
C ASP A 61 -16.80 -6.67 10.93
N VAL A 62 -17.63 -6.13 10.04
CA VAL A 62 -18.59 -6.91 9.26
C VAL A 62 -17.85 -7.85 8.31
N ILE A 63 -16.84 -7.35 7.59
CA ILE A 63 -16.06 -8.16 6.65
C ILE A 63 -15.28 -9.27 7.37
N ARG A 64 -14.71 -8.98 8.56
CA ARG A 64 -13.96 -9.96 9.37
C ARG A 64 -14.80 -11.13 9.88
N LYS A 65 -16.14 -11.04 9.85
CA LYS A 65 -17.03 -12.17 10.19
C LYS A 65 -17.05 -13.26 9.11
N GLY A 66 -16.70 -12.93 7.86
CA GLY A 66 -16.79 -13.87 6.74
C GLY A 66 -18.23 -14.10 6.25
N TYR A 67 -18.39 -15.04 5.32
CA TYR A 67 -19.68 -15.43 4.75
C TYR A 67 -19.71 -16.92 4.40
N GLY A 68 -20.54 -17.71 5.09
CA GLY A 68 -20.60 -19.16 4.90
C GLY A 68 -19.24 -19.81 5.16
N ARG A 69 -18.64 -20.42 4.14
CA ARG A 69 -17.30 -21.05 4.20
C ARG A 69 -16.16 -20.11 3.73
N ILE A 70 -16.44 -18.81 3.59
CA ILE A 70 -15.48 -17.82 3.10
C ILE A 70 -15.01 -16.95 4.27
N ALA A 71 -13.70 -16.90 4.47
CA ALA A 71 -13.05 -15.94 5.37
C ALA A 71 -12.15 -14.97 4.57
N PHE A 72 -12.06 -13.73 5.03
CA PHE A 72 -11.24 -12.68 4.43
C PHE A 72 -10.05 -12.40 5.34
N GLY A 73 -8.83 -12.33 4.79
CA GLY A 73 -7.58 -12.22 5.57
C GLY A 73 -6.60 -11.17 5.05
N HIS A 74 -7.09 -10.07 4.46
CA HIS A 74 -6.25 -9.02 3.91
C HIS A 74 -5.81 -8.02 4.99
N SER A 75 -4.65 -7.37 4.84
CA SER A 75 -4.09 -6.39 5.81
C SER A 75 -5.02 -5.20 6.11
N GLU A 76 -5.90 -4.88 5.18
CA GLU A 76 -6.89 -3.80 5.23
C GLU A 76 -7.96 -4.09 6.29
N LEU A 77 -8.04 -5.31 6.80
CA LEU A 77 -8.90 -5.62 7.93
C LEU A 77 -8.29 -5.17 9.26
N ASP A 78 -6.99 -4.93 9.31
CA ASP A 78 -6.29 -4.39 10.48
C ASP A 78 -6.05 -2.88 10.38
N GLY A 79 -6.04 -2.33 9.15
CA GLY A 79 -5.77 -0.91 8.88
C GLY A 79 -4.29 -0.56 8.77
N LEU A 80 -3.43 -1.57 8.89
CA LEU A 80 -1.99 -1.49 8.71
C LEU A 80 -1.61 -2.28 7.45
N GLN A 81 -1.43 -1.58 6.33
CA GLN A 81 -1.26 -2.18 5.01
C GLN A 81 0.19 -2.55 4.72
N HIS A 82 0.75 -3.42 5.55
CA HIS A 82 2.08 -3.97 5.34
C HIS A 82 2.10 -5.48 5.61
N TYR A 83 3.24 -6.10 5.34
CA TYR A 83 3.37 -7.57 5.32
C TYR A 83 2.96 -8.26 6.63
N GLY A 84 3.37 -7.73 7.79
CA GLY A 84 3.07 -8.34 9.10
C GLY A 84 1.57 -8.56 9.34
N PRO A 85 0.75 -7.48 9.32
CA PRO A 85 -0.71 -7.57 9.42
C PRO A 85 -1.34 -8.42 8.32
N ALA A 86 -0.80 -8.44 7.10
CA ALA A 86 -1.29 -9.34 6.05
C ALA A 86 -1.11 -10.81 6.44
N ALA A 87 0.06 -11.18 6.99
CA ALA A 87 0.32 -12.52 7.47
C ALA A 87 -0.55 -12.88 8.69
N ASP A 88 -0.73 -11.94 9.62
CA ASP A 88 -1.56 -12.14 10.81
C ASP A 88 -3.06 -12.28 10.47
N GLU A 89 -3.60 -11.45 9.58
CA GLU A 89 -4.97 -11.56 9.09
C GLU A 89 -5.17 -12.83 8.26
N GLY A 90 -4.15 -13.27 7.52
CA GLY A 90 -4.14 -14.57 6.84
C GLY A 90 -4.25 -15.73 7.83
N ARG A 91 -3.42 -15.74 8.88
CA ARG A 91 -3.48 -16.74 9.96
C ARG A 91 -4.84 -16.73 10.68
N ARG A 92 -5.38 -15.55 10.98
CA ARG A 92 -6.71 -15.40 11.60
C ARG A 92 -7.80 -16.00 10.70
N ALA A 93 -7.83 -15.63 9.43
CA ALA A 93 -8.82 -16.12 8.47
C ALA A 93 -8.73 -17.64 8.26
N PHE A 94 -7.51 -18.20 8.22
CA PHE A 94 -7.31 -19.65 8.20
C PHE A 94 -7.92 -20.33 9.43
N ASN A 95 -7.63 -19.83 10.64
CA ASN A 95 -8.18 -20.42 11.86
C ASN A 95 -9.72 -20.32 11.91
N GLN A 96 -10.33 -19.29 11.32
CA GLN A 96 -11.79 -19.15 11.27
C GLN A 96 -12.50 -20.23 10.45
N VAL A 97 -11.88 -20.77 9.41
CA VAL A 97 -12.51 -21.80 8.55
C VAL A 97 -12.21 -23.23 9.00
N MET A 98 -11.30 -23.39 9.96
CA MET A 98 -10.93 -24.68 10.55
C MET A 98 -11.81 -25.08 11.75
N ILE A 99 -12.67 -24.17 12.20
CA ILE A 99 -13.67 -24.36 13.27
C ILE A 99 -15.04 -24.51 12.62
#